data_AF-A0A7X8WVC7-F1
#
_entry.id   AF-A0A7X8WVC7-F1
#
_cell.length_a   1.000
_cell.length_b   1.000
_cell.length_c   1.000
_cell.angle_alpha   90.00
_cell.angle_beta   90.00
_cell.angle_gamma   90.00
#
_symmetry.space_group_name_H-M   'P 1'
#
loop_
_entity.id
_entity.type
_entity.pdbx_description
1 polymer ?
#
loop_
_entity_poly.entity_id
_entity_poly.type
_entity_poly.pdbx_seq_one_letter_code
_entity_poly.pdbx_strand_id
1 'polypeptide(L)' 'VFSIPTLFIFKNGKVVDQLVGARPYDEVARKLEKYID' A
#
# COMPACT_ATOMS: atom_id res chain seq x y z
N VAL A 1 11.27 -8.14 6.03
CA VAL A 1 11.34 -7.02 5.07
C VAL A 1 12.72 -7.06 4.43
N PHE A 2 12.82 -7.29 3.12
CA PHE A 2 14.10 -7.46 2.42
C PHE A 2 14.40 -6.32 1.42
N SER A 3 13.42 -5.48 1.09
CA SER A 3 13.58 -4.33 0.17
C SER A 3 12.85 -3.11 0.74
N ILE A 4 13.55 -1.98 0.87
CA ILE A 4 13.00 -0.70 1.36
C ILE A 4 12.95 0.32 0.23
N PRO A 5 11.95 1.23 0.21
CA PRO A 5 10.80 1.29 1.12
C PRO A 5 9.76 0.20 0.81
N THR A 6 9.03 -0.27 1.84
CA THR A 6 7.83 -1.10 1.69
C THR A 6 6.69 -0.44 2.47
N LEU A 7 5.57 -0.16 1.80
CA LEU A 7 4.36 0.39 2.42
C LEU A 7 3.38 -0.75 2.71
N PHE A 8 2.75 -0.72 3.87
CA PHE A 8 1.70 -1.68 4.28
C PHE A 8 0.37 -0.95 4.42
N ILE A 9 -0.69 -1.49 3.81
CA ILE A 9 -2.04 -0.96 3.92
C ILE A 9 -2.78 -1.79 4.97
N PHE A 10 -3.28 -1.13 6.01
CA PHE A 10 -4.05 -1.75 7.09
C PHE A 10 -5.51 -1.33 7.01
N LYS A 11 -6.43 -2.29 7.10
CA LYS A 11 -7.88 -2.05 7.26
C LYS A 11 -8.39 -2.97 8.37
N ASN A 12 -9.08 -2.40 9.35
CA ASN A 12 -9.62 -3.12 10.52
C ASN A 12 -8.57 -3.96 11.28
N GLY A 13 -7.37 -3.41 11.46
CA GLY A 13 -6.28 -4.09 12.17
C GLY A 13 -5.64 -5.26 11.41
N LYS A 14 -6.02 -5.51 10.15
CA LYS A 14 -5.42 -6.54 9.29
C LYS A 14 -4.68 -5.87 8.13
N VAL A 15 -3.55 -6.47 7.73
CA VAL A 15 -2.83 -6.09 6.51
C VAL A 15 -3.68 -6.55 5.31
N VAL A 16 -4.11 -5.60 4.49
CA VAL A 16 -4.93 -5.87 3.29
C VAL A 16 -4.16 -5.70 1.99
N ASP A 17 -3.03 -5.00 2.02
CA ASP A 17 -2.12 -4.87 0.87
C ASP A 17 -0.70 -4.53 1.32
N GLN A 18 0.25 -4.75 0.43
CA GLN A 18 1.64 -4.33 0.58
C GLN A 18 2.20 -3.83 -0.75
N LEU A 19 3.05 -2.83 -0.66
CA LEU A 19 3.65 -2.10 -1.78
C LEU A 19 5.16 -2.11 -1.57
N VAL A 20 5.86 -2.97 -2.32
CA VAL A 20 7.31 -3.10 -2.24
C VAL A 20 7.98 -2.21 -3.28
N GLY A 21 8.93 -1.39 -2.83
CA GLY A 21 9.65 -0.43 -3.64
C GLY A 21 8.95 0.93 -3.73
N ALA A 22 9.69 1.94 -4.16
CA ALA A 22 9.12 3.25 -4.44
C ALA A 22 8.25 3.19 -5.70
N ARG A 23 7.01 3.68 -5.59
CA ARG A 23 6.05 3.75 -6.70
C ARG A 23 5.60 5.21 -6.88
N PRO A 24 5.22 5.63 -8.09
CA PRO A 24 4.73 6.98 -8.31
C PRO A 24 3.37 7.21 -7.63
N TYR A 25 3.02 8.48 -7.43
CA TYR A 25 1.86 8.89 -6.63
C TYR A 25 0.54 8.32 -7.13
N ASP A 26 0.33 8.34 -8.44
CA ASP A 26 -0.88 7.86 -9.11
C ASP A 26 -1.13 6.37 -8.83
N GLU A 27 -0.08 5.54 -8.86
CA GLU A 27 -0.18 4.11 -8.57
C GLU A 27 -0.56 3.86 -7.11
N VAL A 28 0.01 4.62 -6.17
CA VAL A 28 -0.30 4.53 -4.74
C VAL A 28 -1.73 4.99 -4.46
N ALA A 29 -2.15 6.12 -5.03
CA ALA A 29 -3.50 6.66 -4.88
C ALA A 29 -4.56 5.68 -5.40
N ARG A 30 -4.37 5.14 -6.61
CA ARG A 30 -5.28 4.15 -7.20
C ARG A 30 -5.38 2.86 -6.37
N LYS A 31 -4.30 2.47 -5.69
CA LYS A 31 -4.34 1.31 -4.77
C LYS A 31 -5.12 1.64 -3.51
N LEU A 32 -4.95 2.83 -2.94
CA LEU A 32 -5.67 3.26 -1.74
C LEU A 32 -7.17 3.41 -2.00
N GLU A 33 -7.58 3.94 -3.16
CA GLU A 33 -8.98 4.06 -3.57
C GLU A 33 -9.75 2.73 -3.52
N LYS A 34 -9.08 1.59 -3.75
CA LYS A 34 -9.72 0.27 -3.65
C LYS A 34 -10.13 -0.12 -2.22
N TYR A 35 -9.60 0.56 -1.22
CA TYR A 35 -9.79 0.22 0.18
C TYR A 35 -10.56 1.29 0.96
N ILE A 36 -10.75 2.47 0.37
CA ILE A 36 -11.56 3.56 0.89
C ILE A 36 -12.97 3.38 0.32
N ASP A 37 -13.92 3.02 1.18
CA ASP A 37 -15.35 3.01 0.87
C ASP A 37 -15.93 4.43 1.05
#